data_AF-A0A1U7HAS9-F1
#
_entry.id   AF-A0A1U7HAS9-F1
#
_cell.length_a   1.000
_cell.length_b   1.000
_cell.length_c   1.000
_cell.angle_alpha   90.00
_cell.angle_beta   90.00
_cell.angle_gamma   90.00
#
_symmetry.space_group_name_H-M   'P 1'
#
loop_
_entity.id
_entity.type
_entity.pdbx_description
1 polymer ?
#
loop_
_entity_poly.entity_id
_entity_poly.type
_entity_poly.pdbx_seq_one_letter_code
_entity_poly.pdbx_strand_id
1 'polypeptide(L)'
;MKENLFSRLQEAKTEAEQIWVITESFLNKLSPELLSVAWAAVIPHWFNPEVLAALRPELQSQIAELYSELLNLPFIEVFPKRGYDIHEVTRKVMLEYLWREYQDEFYILSARAAEYFSNGDKPEIQIEWLYHLAVVDANSHHYELFNLARFWTNNFRHSELESLIGKLLEQVESNRVDMSAMADIYYWAGKVKLLFDKETEALQHYEQALEFYRNIGNDIYAAKTLTAIGDVLFHLKRREEAMQYYEQAFGLFRETNDAYGEAYILKAIGDLLKLEFDRREEALQNYEQALAIYREISYYDGEAYILKAIGNLLKLLDGRQEEALERYEQALVVYREIGNREYEATTLKAIGDVLLDVKRIDEAVQNYEQALGLFHDIGDDYQEAETFRAIAISYSLQNTGDKLRALEYYHSAIRLYRSIGSRKDEAITLLPLSLLYLELGKLREYIRICCQHYTILKDPEILEEMPFPQWSKSLIKFSQQGRIQLALYLLLNVVLFPFVVILLFLMKFTRW
;
A
#
# COMPACT_ATOMS: atom_id res chain seq x y z
N MET A 1 -38.37 43.43 -13.48
CA MET A 1 -37.31 42.40 -13.50
C MET A 1 -36.00 42.85 -12.82
N LYS A 2 -35.36 43.98 -13.20
CA LYS A 2 -34.12 44.44 -12.55
C LYS A 2 -34.27 44.82 -11.07
N GLU A 3 -35.39 45.45 -10.69
CA GLU A 3 -35.67 45.81 -9.28
C GLU A 3 -35.86 44.59 -8.35
N ASN A 4 -36.24 43.42 -8.90
CA ASN A 4 -36.43 42.19 -8.13
C ASN A 4 -35.12 41.41 -7.94
N LEU A 5 -34.15 41.55 -8.85
CA LEU A 5 -32.85 40.87 -8.72
C LEU A 5 -32.00 41.49 -7.60
N PHE A 6 -31.92 42.82 -7.56
CA PHE A 6 -31.09 43.52 -6.58
C PHE A 6 -31.61 43.34 -5.15
N SER A 7 -32.93 43.37 -4.95
CA SER A 7 -33.53 43.09 -3.63
C SER A 7 -33.24 41.67 -3.16
N ARG A 8 -33.42 40.66 -4.03
CA ARG A 8 -33.14 39.26 -3.70
C ARG A 8 -31.66 38.99 -3.41
N LEU A 9 -30.75 39.70 -4.10
CA LEU A 9 -29.31 39.64 -3.80
C LEU A 9 -28.96 40.26 -2.44
N GLN A 10 -29.67 41.32 -2.02
CA GLN A 10 -29.48 41.91 -0.69
C GLN A 10 -30.05 41.01 0.43
N GLU A 11 -31.07 40.22 0.13
CA GLU A 11 -31.70 39.29 1.06
C GLU A 11 -30.91 37.98 1.21
N ALA A 12 -30.11 37.60 0.20
CA ALA A 12 -29.26 36.42 0.23
C ALA A 12 -28.18 36.53 1.32
N LYS A 13 -28.18 35.57 2.23
CA LYS A 13 -27.32 35.50 3.42
C LYS A 13 -26.04 34.70 3.19
N THR A 14 -26.02 33.86 2.15
CA THR A 14 -24.87 33.02 1.81
C THR A 14 -24.42 33.25 0.38
N GLU A 15 -23.17 32.91 0.09
CA GLU A 15 -22.62 32.98 -1.27
C GLU A 15 -23.40 32.05 -2.22
N ALA A 16 -23.75 30.85 -1.78
CA ALA A 16 -24.59 29.91 -2.55
C ALA A 16 -25.95 30.51 -2.91
N GLU A 17 -26.61 31.22 -1.98
CA GLU A 17 -27.87 31.91 -2.26
C GLU A 17 -27.70 33.04 -3.28
N GLN A 18 -26.60 33.81 -3.20
CA GLN A 18 -26.30 34.85 -4.18
C GLN A 18 -26.08 34.26 -5.58
N ILE A 19 -25.31 33.17 -5.67
CA ILE A 19 -25.04 32.47 -6.93
C ILE A 19 -26.32 31.86 -7.49
N TRP A 20 -27.18 31.28 -6.63
CA TRP A 20 -28.50 30.79 -7.04
C TRP A 20 -29.36 31.92 -7.62
N VAL A 21 -29.46 33.07 -6.93
CA VAL A 21 -30.25 34.21 -7.41
C VAL A 21 -29.75 34.72 -8.78
N ILE A 22 -28.44 34.78 -9.00
CA ILE A 22 -27.86 35.13 -10.30
C ILE A 22 -28.22 34.09 -11.35
N THR A 23 -27.98 32.81 -11.05
CA THR A 23 -28.21 31.67 -11.95
C THR A 23 -29.68 31.59 -12.36
N GLU A 24 -30.59 31.63 -11.40
CA GLU A 24 -32.03 31.59 -11.60
C GLU A 24 -32.51 32.77 -12.48
N SER A 25 -31.87 33.94 -12.37
CA SER A 25 -32.19 35.10 -13.22
C SER A 25 -31.84 34.89 -14.71
N PHE A 26 -30.87 34.02 -15.00
CA PHE A 26 -30.56 33.56 -16.35
C PHE A 26 -31.53 32.45 -16.78
N LEU A 27 -31.75 31.44 -15.93
CA LEU A 27 -32.63 30.30 -16.21
C LEU A 27 -34.07 30.75 -16.52
N ASN A 28 -34.60 31.75 -15.80
CA ASN A 28 -35.95 32.29 -16.00
C ASN A 28 -36.18 32.99 -17.35
N LYS A 29 -35.13 33.24 -18.14
CA LYS A 29 -35.23 33.85 -19.48
C LYS A 29 -35.16 32.84 -20.61
N LEU A 30 -34.86 31.58 -20.31
CA LEU A 30 -34.70 30.52 -21.29
C LEU A 30 -36.07 30.07 -21.81
N SER A 31 -36.11 29.55 -23.05
CA SER A 31 -37.28 28.80 -23.52
C SER A 31 -37.46 27.53 -22.66
N PRO A 32 -38.68 26.98 -22.58
CA PRO A 32 -38.92 25.72 -21.85
C PRO A 32 -38.01 24.58 -22.31
N GLU A 33 -37.75 24.48 -23.60
CA GLU A 33 -36.89 23.46 -24.21
C GLU A 33 -35.42 23.67 -23.81
N LEU A 34 -34.90 24.91 -23.88
CA LEU A 34 -33.53 25.20 -23.49
C LEU A 34 -33.30 25.05 -21.99
N LEU A 35 -34.29 25.41 -21.16
CA LEU A 35 -34.26 25.16 -19.72
C LEU A 35 -34.22 23.66 -19.41
N SER A 36 -35.03 22.86 -20.13
CA SER A 36 -35.03 21.39 -19.99
C SER A 36 -33.67 20.77 -20.34
N VAL A 37 -33.00 21.28 -21.38
CA VAL A 37 -31.65 20.87 -21.77
C VAL A 37 -30.60 21.37 -20.76
N ALA A 38 -30.75 22.57 -20.20
CA ALA A 38 -29.85 23.07 -19.14
C ALA A 38 -29.92 22.19 -17.88
N TRP A 39 -31.12 21.70 -17.51
CA TRP A 39 -31.27 20.71 -16.43
C TRP A 39 -30.66 19.35 -16.78
N ALA A 40 -30.66 18.93 -18.04
CA ALA A 40 -29.94 17.72 -18.44
C ALA A 40 -28.41 17.92 -18.38
N ALA A 41 -27.92 19.09 -18.78
CA ALA A 41 -26.50 19.43 -18.83
C ALA A 41 -25.84 19.49 -17.44
N VAL A 42 -26.58 19.82 -16.38
CA VAL A 42 -26.04 19.94 -15.02
C VAL A 42 -25.71 18.59 -14.37
N ILE A 43 -26.36 17.52 -14.84
CA ILE A 43 -26.33 16.20 -14.21
C ILE A 43 -24.93 15.56 -14.30
N PRO A 44 -24.38 15.28 -15.49
CA PRO A 44 -23.01 14.79 -15.61
C PRO A 44 -21.98 15.90 -15.34
N HIS A 45 -20.72 15.54 -15.11
CA HIS A 45 -19.65 16.53 -14.99
C HIS A 45 -19.25 17.15 -16.33
N TRP A 46 -19.66 16.55 -17.45
CA TRP A 46 -19.44 17.06 -18.79
C TRP A 46 -20.55 16.58 -19.73
N PHE A 47 -20.81 17.32 -20.79
CA PHE A 47 -21.83 16.99 -21.77
C PHE A 47 -21.41 17.34 -23.20
N ASN A 48 -22.00 16.62 -24.13
CA ASN A 48 -21.95 16.84 -25.57
C ASN A 48 -23.37 16.59 -26.14
N PRO A 49 -23.60 16.81 -27.45
CA PRO A 49 -24.93 16.58 -28.04
C PRO A 49 -25.46 15.16 -27.81
N GLU A 50 -24.61 14.14 -27.84
CA GLU A 50 -25.02 12.74 -27.65
C GLU A 50 -25.51 12.48 -26.22
N VAL A 51 -24.81 12.99 -25.21
CA VAL A 51 -25.21 12.92 -23.79
C VAL A 51 -26.55 13.63 -23.59
N LEU A 52 -26.70 14.86 -24.08
CA LEU A 52 -27.95 15.61 -23.92
C LEU A 52 -29.13 14.93 -24.62
N ALA A 53 -28.91 14.35 -25.80
CA ALA A 53 -29.92 13.56 -26.49
C ALA A 53 -30.34 12.30 -25.72
N ALA A 54 -29.39 11.64 -25.05
CA ALA A 54 -29.69 10.48 -24.21
C ALA A 54 -30.47 10.87 -22.95
N LEU A 55 -30.15 12.02 -22.35
CA LEU A 55 -30.85 12.53 -21.17
C LEU A 55 -32.22 13.16 -21.51
N ARG A 56 -32.42 13.63 -22.75
CA ARG A 56 -33.67 14.24 -23.26
C ARG A 56 -34.08 13.66 -24.61
N PRO A 57 -34.48 12.37 -24.68
CA PRO A 57 -34.90 11.73 -25.93
C PRO A 57 -36.10 12.43 -26.57
N GLU A 58 -36.99 13.02 -25.78
CA GLU A 58 -38.11 13.85 -26.25
C GLU A 58 -37.68 15.07 -27.09
N LEU A 59 -36.46 15.57 -26.93
CA LEU A 59 -35.92 16.73 -27.65
C LEU A 59 -34.88 16.35 -28.71
N GLN A 60 -34.68 15.06 -29.01
CA GLN A 60 -33.60 14.55 -29.85
C GLN A 60 -33.44 15.30 -31.20
N SER A 61 -34.54 15.66 -31.86
CA SER A 61 -34.52 16.39 -33.14
C SER A 61 -34.07 17.84 -33.03
N GLN A 62 -34.10 18.43 -31.84
CA GLN A 62 -33.78 19.84 -31.54
C GLN A 62 -32.43 20.00 -30.82
N ILE A 63 -31.81 18.90 -30.34
CA ILE A 63 -30.60 18.95 -29.52
C ILE A 63 -29.46 19.72 -30.18
N ALA A 64 -29.26 19.63 -31.50
CA ALA A 64 -28.17 20.34 -32.16
C ALA A 64 -28.30 21.88 -32.06
N GLU A 65 -29.53 22.39 -32.19
CA GLU A 65 -29.84 23.82 -32.06
C GLU A 65 -29.78 24.24 -30.58
N LEU A 66 -30.47 23.51 -29.70
CA LEU A 66 -30.50 23.79 -28.26
C LEU A 66 -29.11 23.70 -27.62
N TYR A 67 -28.26 22.77 -28.05
CA TYR A 67 -26.87 22.70 -27.61
C TYR A 67 -26.10 23.97 -28.00
N SER A 68 -26.22 24.41 -29.25
CA SER A 68 -25.57 25.64 -29.72
C SER A 68 -26.04 26.88 -28.95
N GLU A 69 -27.32 26.94 -28.59
CA GLU A 69 -27.87 27.99 -27.72
C GLU A 69 -27.33 27.89 -26.28
N LEU A 70 -27.30 26.69 -25.71
CA LEU A 70 -26.80 26.41 -24.37
C LEU A 70 -25.36 26.91 -24.20
N LEU A 71 -24.51 26.69 -25.21
CA LEU A 71 -23.10 27.15 -25.18
C LEU A 71 -22.93 28.67 -25.07
N ASN A 72 -23.98 29.48 -25.31
CA ASN A 72 -23.93 30.93 -25.13
C ASN A 72 -24.25 31.37 -23.70
N LEU A 73 -24.62 30.45 -22.80
CA LEU A 73 -24.85 30.79 -21.40
C LEU A 73 -23.51 31.09 -20.70
N PRO A 74 -23.47 32.10 -19.81
CA PRO A 74 -22.22 32.65 -19.28
C PRO A 74 -21.47 31.74 -18.31
N PHE A 75 -22.09 30.64 -17.90
CA PHE A 75 -21.55 29.66 -16.95
C PHE A 75 -21.20 28.32 -17.63
N ILE A 76 -21.21 28.28 -18.96
CA ILE A 76 -20.76 27.11 -19.72
C ILE A 76 -19.28 27.24 -20.04
N GLU A 77 -18.52 26.21 -19.72
CA GLU A 77 -17.07 26.19 -19.88
C GLU A 77 -16.66 25.06 -20.82
N VAL A 78 -15.48 25.21 -21.42
CA VAL A 78 -14.93 24.18 -22.30
C VAL A 78 -14.32 23.10 -21.41
N PHE A 79 -14.87 21.90 -21.47
CA PHE A 79 -14.29 20.74 -20.81
C PHE A 79 -13.30 20.05 -21.75
N PRO A 80 -11.98 20.11 -21.49
CA PRO A 80 -10.98 19.75 -22.50
C PRO A 80 -11.18 18.35 -23.08
N LYS A 81 -11.20 18.28 -24.42
CA LYS A 81 -11.32 17.05 -25.24
C LYS A 81 -12.65 16.30 -25.14
N ARG A 82 -13.64 16.84 -24.42
CA ARG A 82 -14.86 16.09 -24.04
C ARG A 82 -16.17 16.87 -24.24
N GLY A 83 -16.08 18.16 -24.55
CA GLY A 83 -17.23 19.00 -24.85
C GLY A 83 -17.22 20.19 -23.90
N TYR A 84 -18.29 20.30 -23.12
CA TYR A 84 -18.50 21.43 -22.22
C TYR A 84 -19.03 20.95 -20.88
N ASP A 85 -18.89 21.78 -19.86
CA ASP A 85 -19.42 21.59 -18.53
C ASP A 85 -20.09 22.88 -18.05
N ILE A 86 -20.83 22.75 -16.95
CA ILE A 86 -21.33 23.90 -16.21
C ILE A 86 -20.29 24.23 -15.15
N HIS A 87 -19.86 25.49 -15.06
CA HIS A 87 -18.90 25.95 -14.06
C HIS A 87 -19.27 25.41 -12.68
N GLU A 88 -18.28 24.83 -11.98
CA GLU A 88 -18.46 23.96 -10.82
C GLU A 88 -19.40 24.54 -9.75
N VAL A 89 -19.21 25.81 -9.39
CA VAL A 89 -20.03 26.47 -8.35
C VAL A 89 -21.48 26.66 -8.80
N THR A 90 -21.70 26.95 -10.08
CA THR A 90 -23.04 27.07 -10.66
C THR A 90 -23.70 25.69 -10.74
N ARG A 91 -22.94 24.66 -11.16
CA ARG A 91 -23.40 23.27 -11.19
C ARG A 91 -23.87 22.83 -9.81
N LYS A 92 -23.11 23.13 -8.75
CA LYS A 92 -23.45 22.77 -7.37
C LYS A 92 -24.80 23.36 -6.93
N VAL A 93 -25.02 24.66 -7.08
CA VAL A 93 -26.29 25.30 -6.68
C VAL A 93 -27.46 24.83 -7.54
N MET A 94 -27.24 24.57 -8.84
CA MET A 94 -28.27 24.04 -9.72
C MET A 94 -28.66 22.61 -9.32
N LEU A 95 -27.70 21.74 -8.98
CA LEU A 95 -27.97 20.38 -8.50
C LEU A 95 -28.67 20.38 -7.13
N GLU A 96 -28.26 21.25 -6.20
CA GLU A 96 -28.93 21.40 -4.90
C GLU A 96 -30.40 21.83 -5.07
N TYR A 97 -30.67 22.78 -5.97
CA TYR A 97 -32.03 23.20 -6.27
C TYR A 97 -32.83 22.09 -6.96
N LEU A 98 -32.27 21.46 -7.99
CA LEU A 98 -32.91 20.37 -8.72
C LEU A 98 -33.25 19.20 -7.79
N TRP A 99 -32.34 18.85 -6.88
CA TRP A 99 -32.56 17.81 -5.87
C TRP A 99 -33.68 18.16 -4.89
N ARG A 100 -33.75 19.42 -4.43
CA ARG A 100 -34.74 19.86 -3.43
C ARG A 100 -36.14 20.08 -3.99
N GLU A 101 -36.24 20.71 -5.15
CA GLU A 101 -37.52 21.17 -5.71
C GLU A 101 -38.07 20.22 -6.77
N TYR A 102 -37.21 19.45 -7.44
CA TYR A 102 -37.55 18.59 -8.58
C TYR A 102 -36.86 17.23 -8.48
N GLN A 103 -37.00 16.57 -7.33
CA GLN A 103 -36.29 15.33 -7.03
C GLN A 103 -36.53 14.21 -8.06
N ASP A 104 -37.78 14.05 -8.52
CA ASP A 104 -38.13 13.05 -9.54
C ASP A 104 -37.38 13.30 -10.86
N GLU A 105 -37.24 14.57 -11.24
CA GLU A 105 -36.53 14.99 -12.44
C GLU A 105 -35.03 14.68 -12.34
N PHE A 106 -34.43 14.96 -11.19
CA PHE A 106 -33.04 14.59 -10.90
C PHE A 106 -32.79 13.09 -11.03
N TYR A 107 -33.70 12.27 -10.48
CA TYR A 107 -33.60 10.81 -10.56
C TYR A 107 -33.74 10.30 -11.99
N ILE A 108 -34.73 10.80 -12.75
CA ILE A 108 -34.93 10.41 -14.15
C ILE A 108 -33.69 10.72 -14.98
N LEU A 109 -33.13 11.92 -14.83
CA LEU A 109 -31.94 12.32 -15.56
C LEU A 109 -30.70 11.52 -15.15
N SER A 110 -30.50 11.28 -13.85
CA SER A 110 -29.40 10.46 -13.35
C SER A 110 -29.52 9.01 -13.84
N ALA A 111 -30.74 8.47 -13.94
CA ALA A 111 -30.97 7.12 -14.45
C ALA A 111 -30.61 7.03 -15.94
N ARG A 112 -31.05 8.01 -16.75
CA ARG A 112 -30.68 8.12 -18.16
C ARG A 112 -29.16 8.29 -18.34
N ALA A 113 -28.51 9.05 -17.46
CA ALA A 113 -27.06 9.21 -17.48
C ALA A 113 -26.32 7.91 -17.14
N ALA A 114 -26.76 7.19 -16.10
CA ALA A 114 -26.21 5.88 -15.75
C ALA A 114 -26.38 4.88 -16.90
N GLU A 115 -27.54 4.85 -17.56
CA GLU A 115 -27.78 4.00 -18.73
C GLU A 115 -26.84 4.35 -19.89
N TYR A 116 -26.69 5.64 -20.22
CA TYR A 116 -25.82 6.10 -21.30
C TYR A 116 -24.35 5.74 -21.08
N PHE A 117 -23.84 5.96 -19.86
CA PHE A 117 -22.42 5.73 -19.55
C PHE A 117 -22.07 4.26 -19.24
N SER A 118 -23.06 3.37 -19.07
CA SER A 118 -22.87 1.96 -18.68
C SER A 118 -21.94 1.15 -19.60
N ASN A 119 -21.82 1.52 -20.87
CA ASN A 119 -21.08 0.74 -21.88
C ASN A 119 -19.67 1.30 -22.20
N GLY A 120 -19.18 2.28 -21.43
CA GLY A 120 -17.88 2.90 -21.72
C GLY A 120 -16.72 2.35 -20.90
N ASP A 121 -15.67 1.90 -21.58
CA ASP A 121 -14.45 1.36 -20.93
C ASP A 121 -13.42 2.43 -20.53
N LYS A 122 -13.63 3.69 -20.94
CA LYS A 122 -12.71 4.78 -20.60
C LYS A 122 -12.93 5.20 -19.14
N PRO A 123 -11.87 5.43 -18.35
CA PRO A 123 -12.03 5.74 -16.93
C PRO A 123 -12.92 6.95 -16.67
N GLU A 124 -12.89 7.99 -17.50
CA GLU A 124 -13.79 9.12 -17.36
C GLU A 124 -15.28 8.77 -17.56
N ILE A 125 -15.59 7.78 -18.40
CA ILE A 125 -16.96 7.32 -18.61
C ILE A 125 -17.39 6.44 -17.44
N GLN A 126 -16.51 5.55 -16.97
CA GLN A 126 -16.76 4.71 -15.80
C GLN A 126 -17.00 5.54 -14.53
N ILE A 127 -16.33 6.70 -14.42
CA ILE A 127 -16.56 7.68 -13.36
C ILE A 127 -17.96 8.27 -13.43
N GLU A 128 -18.39 8.78 -14.60
CA GLU A 128 -19.75 9.33 -14.74
C GLU A 128 -20.80 8.25 -14.49
N TRP A 129 -20.56 7.04 -14.99
CA TRP A 129 -21.45 5.90 -14.77
C TRP A 129 -21.64 5.61 -13.27
N LEU A 130 -20.55 5.41 -12.52
CA LEU A 130 -20.65 5.12 -11.08
C LEU A 130 -21.21 6.30 -10.27
N TYR A 131 -20.88 7.53 -10.65
CA TYR A 131 -21.41 8.74 -10.01
C TYR A 131 -22.95 8.80 -10.05
N HIS A 132 -23.54 8.34 -11.15
CA HIS A 132 -24.99 8.26 -11.31
C HIS A 132 -25.57 6.95 -10.78
N LEU A 133 -24.88 5.81 -10.97
CA LEU A 133 -25.31 4.51 -10.46
C LEU A 133 -25.50 4.53 -8.95
N ALA A 134 -24.58 5.17 -8.21
CA ALA A 134 -24.64 5.30 -6.75
C ALA A 134 -25.92 6.00 -6.25
N VAL A 135 -26.53 6.85 -7.09
CA VAL A 135 -27.79 7.55 -6.78
C VAL A 135 -29.00 6.69 -7.10
N VAL A 136 -28.98 5.98 -8.24
CA VAL A 136 -30.19 5.37 -8.83
C VAL A 136 -30.36 3.89 -8.53
N ASP A 137 -29.28 3.17 -8.20
CA ASP A 137 -29.32 1.74 -7.90
C ASP A 137 -28.54 1.42 -6.62
N ALA A 138 -29.29 1.40 -5.51
CA ALA A 138 -28.83 1.05 -4.17
C ALA A 138 -28.28 -0.39 -4.03
N ASN A 139 -28.54 -1.27 -4.99
CA ASN A 139 -28.17 -2.69 -4.88
C ASN A 139 -26.90 -3.01 -5.68
N SER A 140 -26.75 -2.40 -6.86
CA SER A 140 -25.66 -2.76 -7.79
C SER A 140 -24.40 -1.93 -7.58
N HIS A 141 -24.51 -0.72 -7.02
CA HIS A 141 -23.39 0.22 -6.87
C HIS A 141 -22.21 -0.36 -6.09
N HIS A 142 -22.48 -1.15 -5.05
CA HIS A 142 -21.50 -1.77 -4.17
C HIS A 142 -20.58 -2.67 -4.98
N TYR A 143 -21.16 -3.59 -5.74
CA TYR A 143 -20.42 -4.54 -6.55
C TYR A 143 -19.55 -3.83 -7.60
N GLU A 144 -20.13 -2.86 -8.30
CA GLU A 144 -19.43 -2.15 -9.38
C GLU A 144 -18.31 -1.24 -8.87
N LEU A 145 -18.56 -0.49 -7.78
CA LEU A 145 -17.54 0.33 -7.14
C LEU A 145 -16.38 -0.53 -6.65
N PHE A 146 -16.65 -1.62 -5.93
CA PHE A 146 -15.59 -2.48 -5.40
C PHE A 146 -14.78 -3.15 -6.52
N ASN A 147 -15.42 -3.61 -7.59
CA ASN A 147 -14.71 -4.22 -8.71
C ASN A 147 -13.83 -3.22 -9.44
N LEU A 148 -14.36 -2.05 -9.78
CA LEU A 148 -13.60 -1.04 -10.51
C LEU A 148 -12.45 -0.50 -9.66
N ALA A 149 -12.72 -0.20 -8.39
CA ALA A 149 -11.71 0.33 -7.48
C ALA A 149 -10.58 -0.68 -7.20
N ARG A 150 -10.93 -1.97 -7.03
CA ARG A 150 -9.93 -3.05 -6.93
C ARG A 150 -9.13 -3.18 -8.23
N PHE A 151 -9.80 -3.16 -9.38
CA PHE A 151 -9.14 -3.25 -10.69
C PHE A 151 -8.16 -2.09 -10.90
N TRP A 152 -8.55 -0.85 -10.60
CA TRP A 152 -7.68 0.31 -10.72
C TRP A 152 -6.53 0.32 -9.71
N THR A 153 -6.78 -0.14 -8.48
CA THR A 153 -5.71 -0.31 -7.47
C THR A 153 -4.65 -1.29 -7.97
N ASN A 154 -5.06 -2.45 -8.49
CA ASN A 154 -4.14 -3.48 -8.99
C ASN A 154 -3.41 -3.08 -10.28
N ASN A 155 -3.93 -2.12 -11.03
CA ASN A 155 -3.32 -1.60 -12.25
C ASN A 155 -2.68 -0.21 -12.06
N PHE A 156 -2.41 0.19 -10.81
CA PHE A 156 -1.73 1.44 -10.45
C PHE A 156 -2.39 2.71 -11.01
N ARG A 157 -3.72 2.69 -11.21
CA ARG A 157 -4.54 3.83 -11.67
C ARG A 157 -5.02 4.69 -10.50
N HIS A 158 -4.07 5.15 -9.69
CA HIS A 158 -4.37 5.84 -8.43
C HIS A 158 -5.01 7.22 -8.64
N SER A 159 -4.61 7.95 -9.69
CA SER A 159 -5.19 9.25 -10.06
C SER A 159 -6.67 9.15 -10.44
N GLU A 160 -7.02 8.15 -11.24
CA GLU A 160 -8.38 7.92 -11.68
C GLU A 160 -9.25 7.49 -10.50
N LEU A 161 -8.72 6.64 -9.62
CA LEU A 161 -9.41 6.23 -8.40
C LEU A 161 -9.64 7.41 -7.45
N GLU A 162 -8.65 8.28 -7.25
CA GLU A 162 -8.82 9.51 -6.47
C GLU A 162 -9.91 10.41 -7.07
N SER A 163 -9.94 10.56 -8.39
CA SER A 163 -10.99 11.33 -9.08
C SER A 163 -12.38 10.71 -8.93
N LEU A 164 -12.50 9.38 -9.04
CA LEU A 164 -13.76 8.66 -8.84
C LEU A 164 -14.32 8.89 -7.45
N ILE A 165 -13.49 8.63 -6.42
CA ILE A 165 -13.94 8.73 -5.04
C ILE A 165 -14.21 10.19 -4.66
N GLY A 166 -13.42 11.15 -5.15
CA GLY A 166 -13.68 12.58 -4.96
C GLY A 166 -15.06 12.99 -5.47
N LYS A 167 -15.42 12.57 -6.69
CA LYS A 167 -16.75 12.84 -7.26
C LYS A 167 -17.87 12.14 -6.50
N LEU A 168 -17.67 10.90 -6.07
CA LEU A 168 -18.67 10.17 -5.28
C LEU A 168 -18.90 10.83 -3.90
N LEU A 169 -17.86 11.40 -3.29
CA LEU A 169 -18.00 12.17 -2.04
C LEU A 169 -18.89 13.41 -2.23
N GLU A 170 -18.92 14.05 -3.41
CA GLU A 170 -19.86 15.15 -3.67
C GLU A 170 -21.33 14.73 -3.47
N GLN A 171 -21.67 13.48 -3.84
CA GLN A 171 -23.01 12.94 -3.66
C GLN A 171 -23.33 12.69 -2.18
N VAL A 172 -22.33 12.25 -1.41
CA VAL A 172 -22.42 12.03 0.03
C VAL A 172 -22.61 13.37 0.76
N GLU A 173 -21.78 14.36 0.48
CA GLU A 173 -21.86 15.70 1.07
C GLU A 173 -23.21 16.38 0.78
N SER A 174 -23.79 16.09 -0.39
CA SER A 174 -25.08 16.60 -0.80
C SER A 174 -26.27 15.75 -0.33
N ASN A 175 -26.03 14.66 0.40
CA ASN A 175 -27.04 13.71 0.89
C ASN A 175 -27.96 13.18 -0.23
N ARG A 176 -27.38 12.81 -1.38
CA ARG A 176 -28.09 12.33 -2.58
C ARG A 176 -28.06 10.81 -2.75
N VAL A 177 -27.33 10.11 -1.88
CA VAL A 177 -27.15 8.67 -1.91
C VAL A 177 -27.60 8.08 -0.57
N ASP A 178 -27.89 6.78 -0.56
CA ASP A 178 -28.30 6.10 0.68
C ASP A 178 -27.11 5.80 1.61
N MET A 179 -27.42 5.32 2.82
CA MET A 179 -26.40 4.98 3.82
C MET A 179 -25.46 3.84 3.36
N SER A 180 -25.90 2.95 2.47
CA SER A 180 -25.05 1.88 1.95
C SER A 180 -23.97 2.46 1.03
N ALA A 181 -24.38 3.33 0.11
CA ALA A 181 -23.47 4.07 -0.77
C ALA A 181 -22.49 4.91 0.05
N MET A 182 -22.97 5.62 1.07
CA MET A 182 -22.11 6.41 1.96
C MET A 182 -21.03 5.53 2.62
N ALA A 183 -21.41 4.35 3.14
CA ALA A 183 -20.47 3.42 3.76
C ALA A 183 -19.38 2.97 2.78
N ASP A 184 -19.78 2.57 1.57
CA ASP A 184 -18.87 2.10 0.53
C ASP A 184 -17.92 3.20 0.05
N ILE A 185 -18.45 4.41 -0.18
CA ILE A 185 -17.69 5.57 -0.64
C ILE A 185 -16.66 6.00 0.42
N TYR A 186 -17.06 6.09 1.69
CA TYR A 186 -16.13 6.43 2.77
C TYR A 186 -15.07 5.33 2.98
N TYR A 187 -15.42 4.06 2.85
CA TYR A 187 -14.45 2.96 2.92
C TYR A 187 -13.38 3.10 1.85
N TRP A 188 -13.79 3.35 0.61
CA TRP A 188 -12.86 3.56 -0.49
C TRP A 188 -12.11 4.89 -0.40
N ALA A 189 -12.70 5.94 0.17
CA ALA A 189 -12.00 7.17 0.48
C ALA A 189 -10.84 6.92 1.46
N GLY A 190 -11.08 6.13 2.51
CA GLY A 190 -10.04 5.67 3.42
C GLY A 190 -8.91 4.93 2.69
N LYS A 191 -9.26 3.97 1.81
CA LYS A 191 -8.28 3.23 0.99
C LYS A 191 -7.45 4.15 0.10
N VAL A 192 -8.09 5.09 -0.59
CA VAL A 192 -7.40 6.05 -1.48
C VAL A 192 -6.43 6.92 -0.68
N LYS A 193 -6.83 7.44 0.49
CA LYS A 193 -5.93 8.26 1.31
C LYS A 193 -4.67 7.51 1.73
N LEU A 194 -4.75 6.21 2.00
CA LEU A 194 -3.57 5.39 2.29
C LEU A 194 -2.63 5.22 1.09
N LEU A 195 -3.15 5.19 -0.15
CA LEU A 195 -2.30 5.13 -1.35
C LEU A 195 -1.47 6.41 -1.54
N PHE A 196 -1.83 7.50 -0.86
CA PHE A 196 -1.12 8.79 -0.87
C PHE A 196 -0.49 9.15 0.47
N ASP A 197 -0.26 8.16 1.36
CA ASP A 197 0.37 8.33 2.67
C ASP A 197 -0.35 9.32 3.61
N LYS A 198 -1.67 9.50 3.44
CA LYS A 198 -2.52 10.39 4.26
C LYS A 198 -3.24 9.61 5.36
N GLU A 199 -2.48 9.01 6.27
CA GLU A 199 -2.98 8.09 7.31
C GLU A 199 -4.07 8.71 8.21
N THR A 200 -3.94 9.99 8.57
CA THR A 200 -4.95 10.67 9.42
C THR A 200 -6.27 10.92 8.69
N GLU A 201 -6.23 11.32 7.41
CA GLU A 201 -7.44 11.48 6.60
C GLU A 201 -8.08 10.10 6.33
N ALA A 202 -7.27 9.06 6.12
CA ALA A 202 -7.76 7.70 5.95
C ALA A 202 -8.54 7.23 7.18
N LEU A 203 -8.01 7.48 8.38
CA LEU A 203 -8.66 7.13 9.63
C LEU A 203 -10.03 7.79 9.77
N GLN A 204 -10.14 9.08 9.46
CA GLN A 204 -11.41 9.82 9.51
C GLN A 204 -12.46 9.20 8.58
N HIS A 205 -12.07 8.88 7.34
CA HIS A 205 -13.00 8.24 6.40
C HIS A 205 -13.39 6.83 6.82
N TYR A 206 -12.47 6.02 7.36
CA TYR A 206 -12.85 4.70 7.88
C TYR A 206 -13.77 4.78 9.11
N GLU A 207 -13.58 5.76 9.99
CA GLU A 207 -14.50 5.99 11.12
C GLU A 207 -15.91 6.34 10.63
N GLN A 208 -16.02 7.19 9.62
CA GLN A 208 -17.31 7.48 8.96
C GLN A 208 -17.91 6.22 8.33
N ALA A 209 -17.13 5.46 7.57
CA ALA A 209 -17.59 4.21 6.94
C ALA A 209 -18.09 3.21 7.99
N LEU A 210 -17.36 3.06 9.09
CA LEU A 210 -17.71 2.15 10.19
C LEU A 210 -19.05 2.53 10.82
N GLU A 211 -19.30 3.81 11.04
CA GLU A 211 -20.58 4.31 11.56
C GLU A 211 -21.74 3.90 10.62
N PHE A 212 -21.59 4.14 9.31
CA PHE A 212 -22.62 3.75 8.34
C PHE A 212 -22.81 2.23 8.25
N TYR A 213 -21.74 1.43 8.19
CA TYR A 213 -21.85 -0.03 8.15
C TYR A 213 -22.54 -0.60 9.40
N ARG A 214 -22.27 -0.03 10.59
CA ARG A 214 -22.99 -0.40 11.82
C ARG A 214 -24.47 -0.02 11.75
N ASN A 215 -24.79 1.17 11.25
CA ASN A 215 -26.16 1.64 11.15
C ASN A 215 -27.02 0.80 10.20
N ILE A 216 -26.44 0.32 9.10
CA ILE A 216 -27.14 -0.56 8.14
C ILE A 216 -27.06 -2.05 8.51
N GLY A 217 -26.39 -2.41 9.61
CA GLY A 217 -26.24 -3.79 10.06
C GLY A 217 -25.37 -4.67 9.16
N ASN A 218 -24.38 -4.09 8.48
CA ASN A 218 -23.45 -4.81 7.62
C ASN A 218 -22.18 -5.17 8.41
N ASP A 219 -22.30 -6.21 9.24
CA ASP A 219 -21.25 -6.61 10.19
C ASP A 219 -19.97 -7.09 9.49
N ILE A 220 -20.07 -7.67 8.30
CA ILE A 220 -18.91 -8.10 7.50
C ILE A 220 -18.03 -6.90 7.12
N TYR A 221 -18.64 -5.83 6.60
CA TYR A 221 -17.89 -4.65 6.22
C TYR A 221 -17.54 -3.76 7.41
N ALA A 222 -18.32 -3.78 8.48
CA ALA A 222 -17.91 -3.19 9.76
C ALA A 222 -16.62 -3.86 10.27
N ALA A 223 -16.53 -5.19 10.25
CA ALA A 223 -15.32 -5.94 10.62
C ALA A 223 -14.11 -5.57 9.73
N LYS A 224 -14.28 -5.58 8.41
CA LYS A 224 -13.23 -5.16 7.46
C LYS A 224 -12.77 -3.71 7.68
N THR A 225 -13.68 -2.82 8.06
CA THR A 225 -13.36 -1.41 8.34
C THR A 225 -12.62 -1.27 9.67
N LEU A 226 -13.02 -2.00 10.72
CA LEU A 226 -12.28 -2.08 11.98
C LEU A 226 -10.86 -2.60 11.78
N THR A 227 -10.68 -3.63 10.94
CA THR A 227 -9.35 -4.12 10.55
C THR A 227 -8.53 -3.02 9.87
N ALA A 228 -9.10 -2.31 8.91
CA ALA A 228 -8.41 -1.22 8.23
C ALA A 228 -8.01 -0.09 9.18
N ILE A 229 -8.88 0.27 10.14
CA ILE A 229 -8.56 1.24 11.20
C ILE A 229 -7.39 0.73 12.05
N GLY A 230 -7.43 -0.53 12.48
CA GLY A 230 -6.37 -1.15 13.26
C GLY A 230 -5.02 -1.15 12.53
N ASP A 231 -5.02 -1.47 11.22
CA ASP A 231 -3.82 -1.46 10.38
C ASP A 231 -3.21 -0.05 10.33
N VAL A 232 -4.03 0.99 10.12
CA VAL A 232 -3.56 2.39 10.10
C VAL A 232 -3.01 2.82 11.46
N LEU A 233 -3.68 2.46 12.55
CA LEU A 233 -3.22 2.77 13.91
C LEU A 233 -1.91 2.06 14.24
N PHE A 234 -1.74 0.83 13.76
CA PHE A 234 -0.49 0.08 13.89
C PHE A 234 0.66 0.80 13.18
N HIS A 235 0.46 1.26 11.94
CA HIS A 235 1.45 2.06 11.21
C HIS A 235 1.80 3.38 11.92
N LEU A 236 0.79 4.04 12.52
CA LEU A 236 0.95 5.23 13.36
C LEU A 236 1.56 4.95 14.75
N LYS A 237 1.92 3.70 15.06
CA LYS A 237 2.45 3.24 16.35
C LYS A 237 1.50 3.45 17.54
N ARG A 238 0.19 3.54 17.28
CA ARG A 238 -0.90 3.62 18.29
C ARG A 238 -1.40 2.22 18.63
N ARG A 239 -0.55 1.45 19.30
CA ARG A 239 -0.62 -0.02 19.40
C ARG A 239 -1.78 -0.51 20.25
N GLU A 240 -2.04 0.13 21.38
CA GLU A 240 -3.14 -0.22 22.28
C GLU A 240 -4.49 0.01 21.61
N GLU A 241 -4.61 1.09 20.82
CA GLU A 241 -5.82 1.37 20.05
C GLU A 241 -5.98 0.37 18.90
N ALA A 242 -4.91 0.08 18.16
CA ALA A 242 -4.94 -0.96 17.12
C ALA A 242 -5.43 -2.31 17.68
N MET A 243 -4.96 -2.71 18.86
CA MET A 243 -5.43 -3.93 19.54
C MET A 243 -6.94 -3.91 19.78
N GLN A 244 -7.49 -2.81 20.31
CA GLN A 244 -8.93 -2.68 20.57
C GLN A 244 -9.77 -2.81 19.30
N TYR A 245 -9.30 -2.26 18.18
CA TYR A 245 -9.97 -2.38 16.88
C TYR A 245 -9.87 -3.79 16.32
N TYR A 246 -8.72 -4.45 16.44
CA TYR A 246 -8.56 -5.83 16.01
C TYR A 246 -9.41 -6.82 16.84
N GLU A 247 -9.51 -6.63 18.15
CA GLU A 247 -10.38 -7.46 19.02
C GLU A 247 -11.86 -7.31 18.64
N GLN A 248 -12.31 -6.09 18.33
CA GLN A 248 -13.67 -5.86 17.82
C GLN A 248 -13.90 -6.53 16.46
N ALA A 249 -12.95 -6.40 15.53
CA ALA A 249 -13.04 -7.05 14.22
C ALA A 249 -13.09 -8.58 14.34
N PHE A 250 -12.29 -9.16 15.24
CA PHE A 250 -12.30 -10.59 15.53
C PHE A 250 -13.65 -11.09 16.03
N GLY A 251 -14.29 -10.35 16.95
CA GLY A 251 -15.65 -10.66 17.41
C GLY A 251 -16.65 -10.72 16.25
N LEU A 252 -16.66 -9.69 15.40
CA LEU A 252 -17.58 -9.63 14.26
C LEU A 252 -17.30 -10.68 13.19
N PHE A 253 -16.04 -10.99 12.86
CA PHE A 253 -15.72 -12.04 11.90
C PHE A 253 -16.19 -13.41 12.38
N ARG A 254 -16.07 -13.69 13.68
CA ARG A 254 -16.59 -14.93 14.28
C ARG A 254 -18.12 -14.97 14.27
N GLU A 255 -18.79 -13.86 14.60
CA GLU A 255 -20.26 -13.78 14.57
C GLU A 255 -20.83 -13.95 13.16
N THR A 256 -20.14 -13.41 12.15
CA THR A 256 -20.52 -13.51 10.73
C THR A 256 -20.06 -14.79 10.05
N ASN A 257 -19.28 -15.64 10.73
CA ASN A 257 -18.64 -16.84 10.19
C ASN A 257 -17.73 -16.56 8.97
N ASP A 258 -17.11 -15.38 8.92
CA ASP A 258 -16.09 -15.06 7.92
C ASP A 258 -14.74 -15.64 8.38
N ALA A 259 -14.53 -16.91 8.05
CA ALA A 259 -13.33 -17.66 8.40
C ALA A 259 -12.04 -17.01 7.84
N TYR A 260 -12.10 -16.42 6.65
CA TYR A 260 -10.95 -15.71 6.08
C TYR A 260 -10.60 -14.47 6.93
N GLY A 261 -11.61 -13.65 7.27
CA GLY A 261 -11.45 -12.50 8.14
C GLY A 261 -10.94 -12.87 9.53
N GLU A 262 -11.46 -13.95 10.12
CA GLU A 262 -11.03 -14.47 11.42
C GLU A 262 -9.54 -14.88 11.41
N ALA A 263 -9.11 -15.63 10.40
CA ALA A 263 -7.70 -16.02 10.28
C ALA A 263 -6.78 -14.81 10.03
N TYR A 264 -7.22 -13.86 9.21
CA TYR A 264 -6.46 -12.64 8.94
C TYR A 264 -6.24 -11.82 10.21
N ILE A 265 -7.29 -11.59 10.99
CA ILE A 265 -7.21 -10.75 12.19
C ILE A 265 -6.43 -11.43 13.33
N LEU A 266 -6.53 -12.75 13.47
CA LEU A 266 -5.69 -13.52 14.40
C LEU A 266 -4.20 -13.33 14.07
N LYS A 267 -3.85 -13.36 12.78
CA LYS A 267 -2.48 -13.05 12.34
C LYS A 267 -2.09 -11.61 12.69
N ALA A 268 -2.96 -10.63 12.46
CA ALA A 268 -2.67 -9.22 12.77
C ALA A 268 -2.46 -9.00 14.29
N ILE A 269 -3.29 -9.63 15.13
CA ILE A 269 -3.12 -9.64 16.59
C ILE A 269 -1.80 -10.31 16.98
N GLY A 270 -1.46 -11.45 16.37
CA GLY A 270 -0.20 -12.14 16.60
C GLY A 270 1.04 -11.30 16.24
N ASP A 271 0.98 -10.56 15.14
CA ASP A 271 2.05 -9.62 14.76
C ASP A 271 2.21 -8.51 15.78
N LEU A 272 1.10 -7.92 16.23
CA LEU A 272 1.09 -6.87 17.24
C LEU A 272 1.66 -7.35 18.58
N LEU A 273 1.25 -8.54 19.04
CA LEU A 273 1.77 -9.19 20.25
C LEU A 273 3.28 -9.44 20.18
N LYS A 274 3.76 -9.94 19.03
CA LYS A 274 5.18 -10.23 18.77
C LYS A 274 6.02 -8.96 18.75
N LEU A 275 5.63 -7.96 17.96
CA LEU A 275 6.47 -6.79 17.70
C LEU A 275 6.44 -5.78 18.83
N GLU A 276 5.31 -5.63 19.51
CA GLU A 276 5.06 -4.46 20.36
C GLU A 276 4.89 -4.78 21.84
N PHE A 277 4.57 -6.02 22.16
CA PHE A 277 4.38 -6.46 23.54
C PHE A 277 5.36 -7.56 23.98
N ASP A 278 6.23 -8.04 23.08
CA ASP A 278 7.15 -9.17 23.29
C ASP A 278 6.46 -10.45 23.82
N ARG A 279 5.16 -10.61 23.52
CA ARG A 279 4.32 -11.74 23.94
C ARG A 279 4.37 -12.87 22.91
N ARG A 280 5.57 -13.42 22.70
CA ARG A 280 5.88 -14.36 21.62
C ARG A 280 5.06 -15.65 21.67
N GLU A 281 4.84 -16.24 22.85
CA GLU A 281 4.04 -17.47 22.96
C GLU A 281 2.56 -17.24 22.64
N GLU A 282 2.01 -16.08 22.99
CA GLU A 282 0.63 -15.74 22.65
C GLU A 282 0.47 -15.39 21.18
N ALA A 283 1.47 -14.74 20.58
CA ALA A 283 1.54 -14.56 19.13
C ALA A 283 1.54 -15.91 18.39
N LEU A 284 2.30 -16.89 18.91
CA LEU A 284 2.36 -18.23 18.34
C LEU A 284 0.99 -18.91 18.41
N GLN A 285 0.28 -18.84 19.55
CA GLN A 285 -1.08 -19.38 19.68
C GLN A 285 -2.06 -18.78 18.66
N ASN A 286 -1.99 -17.46 18.44
CA ASN A 286 -2.83 -16.79 17.44
C ASN A 286 -2.49 -17.25 16.01
N TYR A 287 -1.21 -17.41 15.68
CA TYR A 287 -0.81 -17.93 14.37
C TYR A 287 -1.23 -19.37 14.14
N GLU A 288 -1.17 -20.24 15.16
CA GLU A 288 -1.63 -21.63 15.03
C GLU A 288 -3.15 -21.70 14.82
N GLN A 289 -3.92 -20.83 15.47
CA GLN A 289 -5.36 -20.72 15.22
C GLN A 289 -5.64 -20.25 13.79
N ALA A 290 -4.94 -19.21 13.32
CA ALA A 290 -5.06 -18.75 11.94
C ALA A 290 -4.69 -19.83 10.92
N LEU A 291 -3.63 -20.61 11.19
CA LEU A 291 -3.22 -21.74 10.35
C LEU A 291 -4.30 -22.83 10.27
N ALA A 292 -4.91 -23.19 11.40
CA ALA A 292 -5.98 -24.18 11.42
C ALA A 292 -7.16 -23.73 10.55
N ILE A 293 -7.55 -22.45 10.63
CA ILE A 293 -8.63 -21.89 9.84
C ILE A 293 -8.27 -21.83 8.35
N TYR A 294 -7.07 -21.35 7.99
CA TYR A 294 -6.64 -21.32 6.58
C TYR A 294 -6.62 -22.71 5.94
N ARG A 295 -6.22 -23.75 6.69
CA ARG A 295 -6.31 -25.15 6.25
C ARG A 295 -7.75 -25.61 6.06
N GLU A 296 -8.64 -25.27 6.99
CA GLU A 296 -10.06 -25.64 6.91
C GLU A 296 -10.73 -25.07 5.65
N ILE A 297 -10.44 -23.81 5.32
CA ILE A 297 -10.97 -23.16 4.11
C ILE A 297 -10.15 -23.42 2.84
N SER A 298 -9.10 -24.25 2.93
CA SER A 298 -8.18 -24.55 1.81
C SER A 298 -7.57 -23.29 1.15
N TYR A 299 -7.26 -22.28 1.95
CA TYR A 299 -6.61 -21.05 1.49
C TYR A 299 -5.09 -21.19 1.56
N TYR A 300 -4.52 -21.80 0.51
CA TYR A 300 -3.11 -22.20 0.44
C TYR A 300 -2.12 -21.02 0.56
N ASP A 301 -2.43 -19.86 -0.02
CA ASP A 301 -1.59 -18.66 0.12
C ASP A 301 -1.46 -18.24 1.60
N GLY A 302 -2.58 -18.20 2.34
CA GLY A 302 -2.59 -17.86 3.76
C GLY A 302 -1.94 -18.92 4.62
N GLU A 303 -2.13 -20.21 4.29
CA GLU A 303 -1.44 -21.33 4.95
C GLU A 303 0.09 -21.20 4.83
N ALA A 304 0.61 -21.04 3.61
CA ALA A 304 2.06 -20.94 3.40
C ALA A 304 2.64 -19.69 4.08
N TYR A 305 1.91 -18.58 4.01
CA TYR A 305 2.30 -17.33 4.65
C TYR A 305 2.37 -17.44 6.18
N ILE A 306 1.34 -18.01 6.81
CA ILE A 306 1.31 -18.15 8.27
C ILE A 306 2.31 -19.19 8.76
N LEU A 307 2.56 -20.28 8.02
CA LEU A 307 3.61 -21.26 8.34
C LEU A 307 4.99 -20.61 8.37
N LYS A 308 5.31 -19.77 7.38
CA LYS A 308 6.54 -18.98 7.36
C LYS A 308 6.59 -17.98 8.52
N ALA A 309 5.47 -17.33 8.87
CA ALA A 309 5.40 -16.42 10.02
C ALA A 309 5.64 -17.13 11.36
N ILE A 310 5.10 -18.35 11.52
CA ILE A 310 5.35 -19.23 12.67
C ILE A 310 6.84 -19.59 12.72
N GLY A 311 7.44 -20.04 11.60
CA GLY A 311 8.86 -20.34 11.53
C GLY A 311 9.75 -19.15 11.93
N ASN A 312 9.40 -17.94 11.47
CA ASN A 312 10.09 -16.71 11.85
C ASN A 312 10.01 -16.45 13.36
N LEU A 313 8.84 -16.65 13.96
CA LEU A 313 8.63 -16.47 15.40
C LEU A 313 9.37 -17.52 16.23
N LEU A 314 9.35 -18.78 15.81
CA LEU A 314 10.05 -19.88 16.48
C LEU A 314 11.57 -19.68 16.45
N LYS A 315 12.12 -19.13 15.37
CA LYS A 315 13.54 -18.78 15.28
C LYS A 315 13.97 -17.77 16.35
N LEU A 316 13.05 -16.91 16.82
CA LEU A 316 13.30 -15.94 17.89
C LEU A 316 13.16 -16.54 19.30
N LEU A 317 12.73 -17.80 19.43
CA LEU A 317 12.58 -18.49 20.70
C LEU A 317 13.77 -19.44 20.92
N ASP A 318 14.41 -19.33 22.08
CA ASP A 318 15.58 -20.14 22.40
C ASP A 318 15.24 -21.64 22.38
N GLY A 319 16.02 -22.41 21.62
CA GLY A 319 15.93 -23.86 21.55
C GLY A 319 14.85 -24.40 20.60
N ARG A 320 14.14 -23.55 19.85
CA ARG A 320 13.05 -23.95 18.94
C ARG A 320 13.43 -23.92 17.46
N GLN A 321 14.72 -24.02 17.14
CA GLN A 321 15.21 -23.94 15.76
C GLN A 321 14.73 -25.11 14.88
N GLU A 322 14.66 -26.33 15.42
CA GLU A 322 14.15 -27.49 14.66
C GLU A 322 12.64 -27.36 14.38
N GLU A 323 11.86 -26.85 15.33
CA GLU A 323 10.44 -26.54 15.07
C GLU A 323 10.27 -25.45 14.00
N ALA A 324 11.16 -24.44 13.99
CA ALA A 324 11.16 -23.43 12.94
C ALA A 324 11.44 -24.04 11.56
N LEU A 325 12.41 -24.96 11.48
CA LEU A 325 12.76 -25.69 10.27
C LEU A 325 11.55 -26.47 9.73
N GLU A 326 10.88 -27.27 10.58
CA GLU A 326 9.69 -28.03 10.20
C GLU A 326 8.59 -27.13 9.61
N ARG A 327 8.40 -25.93 10.17
CA ARG A 327 7.37 -24.98 9.72
C ARG A 327 7.73 -24.33 8.39
N TYR A 328 9.00 -23.99 8.17
CA TYR A 328 9.45 -23.53 6.86
C TYR A 328 9.37 -24.61 5.79
N GLU A 329 9.69 -25.87 6.12
CA GLU A 329 9.56 -26.99 5.19
C GLU A 329 8.10 -27.20 4.77
N GLN A 330 7.15 -27.12 5.70
CA GLN A 330 5.72 -27.12 5.38
C GLN A 330 5.35 -25.94 4.46
N ALA A 331 5.79 -24.72 4.78
CA ALA A 331 5.54 -23.55 3.93
C ALA A 331 6.11 -23.74 2.52
N LEU A 332 7.32 -24.30 2.41
CA LEU A 332 8.00 -24.55 1.15
C LEU A 332 7.23 -25.51 0.25
N VAL A 333 6.67 -26.58 0.82
CA VAL A 333 5.80 -27.52 0.08
C VAL A 333 4.60 -26.79 -0.50
N VAL A 334 3.89 -26.00 0.32
CA VAL A 334 2.70 -25.27 -0.15
C VAL A 334 3.07 -24.23 -1.21
N TYR A 335 4.14 -23.45 -1.03
CA TYR A 335 4.59 -22.47 -2.04
C TYR A 335 4.97 -23.11 -3.38
N ARG A 336 5.55 -24.32 -3.36
CA ARG A 336 5.81 -25.11 -4.57
C ARG A 336 4.53 -25.57 -5.25
N GLU A 337 3.55 -26.01 -4.48
CA GLU A 337 2.25 -26.47 -5.00
C GLU A 337 1.47 -25.33 -5.69
N ILE A 338 1.46 -24.14 -5.09
CA ILE A 338 0.78 -22.96 -5.69
C ILE A 338 1.63 -22.24 -6.74
N GLY A 339 2.89 -22.65 -6.94
CA GLY A 339 3.79 -22.09 -7.94
C GLY A 339 4.33 -20.69 -7.63
N ASN A 340 4.34 -20.28 -6.36
CA ASN A 340 4.86 -18.97 -5.97
C ASN A 340 6.38 -19.01 -5.79
N ARG A 341 7.11 -18.71 -6.87
CA ARG A 341 8.58 -18.80 -6.94
C ARG A 341 9.32 -17.83 -6.01
N GLU A 342 8.79 -16.63 -5.83
CA GLU A 342 9.39 -15.62 -4.94
C GLU A 342 9.36 -16.11 -3.48
N TYR A 343 8.20 -16.58 -3.02
CA TYR A 343 8.08 -17.10 -1.66
C TYR A 343 8.74 -18.47 -1.49
N GLU A 344 8.82 -19.29 -2.53
CA GLU A 344 9.65 -20.51 -2.54
C GLU A 344 11.12 -20.17 -2.26
N ALA A 345 11.70 -19.22 -3.00
CA ALA A 345 13.10 -18.81 -2.87
C ALA A 345 13.41 -18.22 -1.49
N THR A 346 12.56 -17.31 -1.01
CA THR A 346 12.75 -16.70 0.31
C THR A 346 12.57 -17.69 1.45
N THR A 347 11.73 -18.73 1.29
CA THR A 347 11.57 -19.80 2.28
C THR A 347 12.78 -20.72 2.31
N LEU A 348 13.34 -21.09 1.15
CA LEU A 348 14.61 -21.84 1.05
C LEU A 348 15.77 -21.10 1.72
N LYS A 349 15.87 -19.79 1.51
CA LYS A 349 16.87 -18.96 2.19
C LYS A 349 16.68 -18.97 3.71
N ALA A 350 15.44 -18.85 4.19
CA ALA A 350 15.13 -18.89 5.62
C ALA A 350 15.47 -20.25 6.26
N ILE A 351 15.22 -21.36 5.55
CA ILE A 351 15.66 -22.71 5.93
C ILE A 351 17.18 -22.75 6.05
N GLY A 352 17.90 -22.23 5.04
CA GLY A 352 19.36 -22.12 5.05
C GLY A 352 19.89 -21.34 6.27
N ASP A 353 19.23 -20.23 6.62
CA ASP A 353 19.62 -19.43 7.78
C ASP A 353 19.49 -20.22 9.09
N VAL A 354 18.38 -20.93 9.29
CA VAL A 354 18.16 -21.77 10.49
C VAL A 354 19.17 -22.90 10.56
N LEU A 355 19.41 -23.60 9.44
CA LEU A 355 20.40 -24.69 9.36
C LEU A 355 21.81 -24.20 9.70
N LEU A 356 22.17 -22.99 9.26
CA LEU A 356 23.44 -22.36 9.60
C LEU A 356 23.56 -22.05 11.10
N ASP A 357 22.48 -21.56 11.71
CA ASP A 357 22.42 -21.27 13.15
C ASP A 357 22.64 -22.55 13.98
N VAL A 358 22.06 -23.68 13.57
CA VAL A 358 22.26 -25.01 14.21
C VAL A 358 23.50 -25.77 13.71
N LYS A 359 24.39 -25.12 12.94
CA LYS A 359 25.66 -25.66 12.44
C LYS A 359 25.55 -26.82 11.43
N ARG A 360 24.41 -26.98 10.76
CA ARG A 360 24.19 -27.88 9.63
C ARG A 360 24.59 -27.19 8.31
N ILE A 361 25.89 -26.90 8.17
CA ILE A 361 26.41 -25.99 7.14
C ILE A 361 26.18 -26.51 5.71
N ASP A 362 26.40 -27.80 5.46
CA ASP A 362 26.27 -28.36 4.11
C ASP A 362 24.81 -28.32 3.63
N GLU A 363 23.86 -28.61 4.53
CA GLU A 363 22.42 -28.51 4.24
C GLU A 363 21.98 -27.05 4.05
N ALA A 364 22.56 -26.12 4.80
CA ALA A 364 22.32 -24.69 4.61
C ALA A 364 22.74 -24.24 3.20
N VAL A 365 23.95 -24.62 2.77
CA VAL A 365 24.46 -24.28 1.43
C VAL A 365 23.57 -24.86 0.34
N GLN A 366 23.12 -26.11 0.45
CA GLN A 366 22.20 -26.71 -0.54
C GLN A 366 20.89 -25.93 -0.69
N ASN A 367 20.32 -25.45 0.42
CA ASN A 367 19.10 -24.65 0.39
C ASN A 367 19.35 -23.25 -0.20
N TYR A 368 20.47 -22.60 0.14
CA TYR A 368 20.85 -21.33 -0.48
C TYR A 368 21.12 -21.47 -1.98
N GLU A 369 21.74 -22.55 -2.46
CA GLU A 369 21.97 -22.77 -3.89
C GLU A 369 20.64 -22.94 -4.65
N GLN A 370 19.65 -23.60 -4.06
CA GLN A 370 18.30 -23.67 -4.64
C GLN A 370 17.63 -22.28 -4.67
N ALA A 371 17.71 -21.52 -3.57
CA ALA A 371 17.17 -20.16 -3.49
C ALA A 371 17.84 -19.23 -4.53
N LEU A 372 19.16 -19.36 -4.70
CA LEU A 372 19.95 -18.58 -5.65
C LEU A 372 19.46 -18.79 -7.09
N GLY A 373 19.23 -20.04 -7.50
CA GLY A 373 18.68 -20.34 -8.82
C GLY A 373 17.31 -19.72 -9.06
N LEU A 374 16.44 -19.76 -8.05
CA LEU A 374 15.11 -19.15 -8.14
C LEU A 374 15.16 -17.61 -8.17
N PHE A 375 15.99 -16.97 -7.35
CA PHE A 375 16.17 -15.52 -7.38
C PHE A 375 16.71 -15.05 -8.73
N HIS A 376 17.63 -15.80 -9.33
CA HIS A 376 18.11 -15.57 -10.68
C HIS A 376 16.99 -15.66 -11.71
N ASP A 377 16.19 -16.73 -11.67
CA ASP A 377 15.10 -16.97 -12.62
C ASP A 377 14.00 -15.89 -12.56
N ILE A 378 13.72 -15.32 -11.38
CA ILE A 378 12.75 -14.24 -11.20
C ILE A 378 13.34 -12.83 -11.38
N GLY A 379 14.66 -12.72 -11.55
CA GLY A 379 15.37 -11.44 -11.70
C GLY A 379 15.46 -10.59 -10.43
N ASP A 380 15.46 -11.21 -9.25
CA ASP A 380 15.68 -10.53 -7.97
C ASP A 380 17.18 -10.47 -7.65
N ASP A 381 17.87 -9.56 -8.34
CA ASP A 381 19.32 -9.35 -8.20
C ASP A 381 19.74 -9.03 -6.76
N TYR A 382 18.87 -8.37 -5.98
CA TYR A 382 19.17 -8.02 -4.59
C TYR A 382 19.19 -9.26 -3.70
N GLN A 383 18.15 -10.09 -3.76
CA GLN A 383 18.11 -11.34 -3.00
C GLN A 383 19.11 -12.37 -3.50
N GLU A 384 19.43 -12.37 -4.79
CA GLU A 384 20.53 -13.17 -5.35
C GLU A 384 21.87 -12.76 -4.70
N ALA A 385 22.17 -11.47 -4.61
CA ALA A 385 23.39 -10.96 -3.96
C ALA A 385 23.47 -11.33 -2.47
N GLU A 386 22.36 -11.16 -1.74
CA GLU A 386 22.26 -11.56 -0.33
C GLU A 386 22.46 -13.08 -0.15
N THR A 387 21.95 -13.89 -1.08
CA THR A 387 22.11 -15.34 -1.04
C THR A 387 23.55 -15.76 -1.32
N PHE A 388 24.23 -15.13 -2.28
CA PHE A 388 25.67 -15.30 -2.47
C PHE A 388 26.47 -14.97 -1.20
N ARG A 389 26.11 -13.87 -0.51
CA ARG A 389 26.76 -13.49 0.75
C ARG A 389 26.52 -14.53 1.86
N ALA A 390 25.32 -15.10 1.96
CA ALA A 390 25.00 -16.15 2.91
C ALA A 390 25.82 -17.43 2.65
N ILE A 391 25.92 -17.88 1.40
CA ILE A 391 26.76 -19.03 1.00
C ILE A 391 28.23 -18.77 1.34
N ALA A 392 28.73 -17.56 1.07
CA ALA A 392 30.10 -17.17 1.39
C ALA A 392 30.38 -17.25 2.90
N ILE A 393 29.44 -16.80 3.73
CA ILE A 393 29.53 -16.90 5.19
C ILE A 393 29.56 -18.37 5.61
N SER A 394 28.67 -19.22 5.08
CA SER A 394 28.63 -20.66 5.39
C SER A 394 29.97 -21.34 5.11
N TYR A 395 30.54 -21.16 3.92
CA TYR A 395 31.84 -21.74 3.58
C TYR A 395 33.01 -21.15 4.37
N SER A 396 32.93 -19.89 4.81
CA SER A 396 34.00 -19.26 5.61
C SER A 396 34.18 -19.92 7.00
N LEU A 397 33.14 -20.59 7.50
CA LEU A 397 33.14 -21.31 8.78
C LEU A 397 33.74 -22.72 8.69
N GLN A 398 34.04 -23.22 7.48
CA GLN A 398 34.56 -24.57 7.25
C GLN A 398 36.10 -24.59 7.10
N ASN A 399 36.64 -25.67 6.54
CA ASN A 399 38.08 -25.88 6.37
C ASN A 399 38.70 -24.91 5.33
N THR A 400 40.02 -24.97 5.18
CA THR A 400 40.77 -24.07 4.29
C THR A 400 40.42 -24.18 2.80
N GLY A 401 39.97 -25.35 2.32
CA GLY A 401 39.50 -25.53 0.94
C GLY A 401 38.19 -24.78 0.69
N ASP A 402 37.26 -24.85 1.64
CA ASP A 402 35.97 -24.19 1.59
C ASP A 402 36.10 -22.66 1.71
N LYS A 403 37.11 -22.18 2.46
CA LYS A 403 37.45 -20.75 2.51
C LYS A 403 37.81 -20.14 1.15
N LEU A 404 38.33 -20.93 0.19
CA LEU A 404 38.56 -20.43 -1.17
C LEU A 404 37.24 -20.24 -1.93
N ARG A 405 36.29 -21.16 -1.78
CA ARG A 405 34.93 -21.01 -2.34
C ARG A 405 34.21 -19.80 -1.75
N ALA A 406 34.35 -19.57 -0.45
CA ALA A 406 33.80 -18.38 0.20
C ALA A 406 34.29 -17.08 -0.46
N LEU A 407 35.56 -16.98 -0.87
CA LEU A 407 36.07 -15.81 -1.59
C LEU A 407 35.34 -15.58 -2.92
N GLU A 408 35.09 -16.65 -3.69
CA GLU A 408 34.39 -16.56 -4.98
C GLU A 408 32.96 -16.05 -4.81
N TYR A 409 32.26 -16.55 -3.80
CA TYR A 409 30.89 -16.12 -3.47
C TYR A 409 30.83 -14.68 -2.94
N TYR A 410 31.75 -14.26 -2.06
CA TYR A 410 31.84 -12.86 -1.64
C TYR A 410 32.07 -11.91 -2.82
N HIS A 411 32.96 -12.27 -3.76
CA HIS A 411 33.18 -11.46 -4.96
C HIS A 411 31.96 -11.40 -5.87
N SER A 412 31.19 -12.49 -5.97
CA SER A 412 29.94 -12.52 -6.75
C SER A 412 28.89 -11.60 -6.13
N ALA A 413 28.68 -11.68 -4.81
CA ALA A 413 27.80 -10.77 -4.08
C ALA A 413 28.21 -9.29 -4.28
N ILE A 414 29.49 -8.96 -4.09
CA ILE A 414 30.01 -7.58 -4.27
C ILE A 414 29.81 -7.07 -5.69
N ARG A 415 30.01 -7.92 -6.72
CA ARG A 415 29.76 -7.52 -8.11
C ARG A 415 28.30 -7.16 -8.33
N LEU A 416 27.38 -7.97 -7.80
CA LEU A 416 25.95 -7.78 -7.98
C LEU A 416 25.42 -6.58 -7.19
N TYR A 417 25.81 -6.41 -5.92
CA TYR A 417 25.51 -5.18 -5.17
C TYR A 417 25.99 -3.92 -5.90
N ARG A 418 27.16 -3.98 -6.52
CA ARG A 418 27.68 -2.85 -7.29
C ARG A 418 26.87 -2.57 -8.55
N SER A 419 26.38 -3.59 -9.26
CA SER A 419 25.56 -3.39 -10.46
C SER A 419 24.18 -2.82 -10.14
N ILE A 420 23.56 -3.23 -9.03
CA ILE A 420 22.27 -2.70 -8.57
C ILE A 420 22.40 -1.38 -7.78
N GLY A 421 23.62 -0.89 -7.57
CA GLY A 421 23.87 0.35 -6.85
C GLY A 421 23.73 0.27 -5.32
N SER A 422 23.60 -0.92 -4.73
CA SER A 422 23.57 -1.07 -3.27
C SER A 422 24.97 -0.96 -2.65
N ARG A 423 25.43 0.27 -2.47
CA ARG A 423 26.76 0.57 -1.92
C ARG A 423 26.88 0.20 -0.45
N LYS A 424 25.79 0.29 0.32
CA LYS A 424 25.74 -0.12 1.72
C LYS A 424 25.99 -1.62 1.87
N ASP A 425 25.29 -2.44 1.11
CA ASP A 425 25.44 -3.90 1.21
C ASP A 425 26.77 -4.39 0.61
N GLU A 426 27.30 -3.67 -0.39
CA GLU A 426 28.69 -3.83 -0.82
C GLU A 426 29.65 -3.60 0.35
N ALA A 427 29.50 -2.51 1.11
CA ALA A 427 30.35 -2.21 2.27
C ALA A 427 30.21 -3.28 3.36
N ILE A 428 28.99 -3.71 3.67
CA ILE A 428 28.72 -4.77 4.66
C ILE A 428 29.41 -6.08 4.25
N THR A 429 29.41 -6.41 2.96
CA THR A 429 30.01 -7.64 2.41
C THR A 429 31.53 -7.61 2.35
N LEU A 430 32.13 -6.42 2.12
CA LEU A 430 33.59 -6.27 2.09
C LEU A 430 34.24 -6.56 3.46
N LEU A 431 33.54 -6.35 4.57
CA LEU A 431 34.08 -6.59 5.91
C LEU A 431 34.42 -8.07 6.17
N PRO A 432 33.48 -9.03 6.07
CA PRO A 432 33.80 -10.45 6.24
C PRO A 432 34.75 -10.98 5.17
N LEU A 433 34.71 -10.47 3.94
CA LEU A 433 35.70 -10.79 2.91
C LEU A 433 37.12 -10.38 3.35
N SER A 434 37.28 -9.19 3.93
CA SER A 434 38.58 -8.74 4.43
C SER A 434 39.10 -9.68 5.53
N LEU A 435 38.25 -10.04 6.49
CA LEU A 435 38.62 -10.94 7.58
C LEU A 435 39.05 -12.31 7.04
N LEU A 436 38.34 -12.83 6.03
CA LEU A 436 38.70 -14.08 5.38
C LEU A 436 40.08 -14.00 4.69
N TYR A 437 40.41 -12.90 4.03
CA TYR A 437 41.75 -12.69 3.48
C TYR A 437 42.84 -12.62 4.56
N LEU A 438 42.53 -12.00 5.71
CA LEU A 438 43.44 -11.94 6.86
C LEU A 438 43.71 -13.34 7.44
N GLU A 439 42.66 -14.15 7.62
CA GLU A 439 42.76 -15.53 8.10
C GLU A 439 43.60 -16.42 7.16
N LEU A 440 43.52 -16.18 5.85
CA LEU A 440 44.31 -16.89 4.85
C LEU A 440 45.74 -16.35 4.70
N GLY A 441 46.14 -15.36 5.51
CA GLY A 441 47.47 -14.73 5.45
C GLY A 441 47.72 -13.86 4.22
N LYS A 442 46.67 -13.51 3.46
CA LYS A 442 46.75 -12.71 2.23
C LYS A 442 46.68 -11.21 2.56
N LEU A 443 47.74 -10.71 3.21
CA LEU A 443 47.77 -9.35 3.78
C LEU A 443 47.55 -8.23 2.74
N ARG A 444 48.09 -8.39 1.52
CA ARG A 444 47.91 -7.40 0.45
C ARG A 444 46.44 -7.23 0.07
N GLU A 445 45.72 -8.35 0.03
CA GLU A 445 44.33 -8.39 -0.42
C GLU A 445 43.42 -7.90 0.71
N TYR A 446 43.72 -8.28 1.95
CA TYR A 446 43.11 -7.71 3.14
C TYR A 446 43.16 -6.17 3.13
N ILE A 447 44.36 -5.57 2.98
CA ILE A 447 44.52 -4.11 2.95
C ILE A 447 43.71 -3.50 1.80
N ARG A 448 43.75 -4.12 0.60
CA ARG A 448 42.99 -3.65 -0.56
C ARG A 448 41.48 -3.61 -0.29
N ILE A 449 40.91 -4.69 0.27
CA ILE A 449 39.49 -4.77 0.58
C ILE A 449 39.11 -3.77 1.68
N CYS A 450 39.93 -3.62 2.73
CA CYS A 450 39.70 -2.61 3.77
C CYS A 450 39.71 -1.18 3.18
N CYS A 451 40.60 -0.88 2.23
CA CYS A 451 40.60 0.41 1.56
C CYS A 451 39.34 0.63 0.71
N GLN A 452 38.82 -0.41 0.03
CA GLN A 452 37.56 -0.33 -0.71
C GLN A 452 36.38 -0.06 0.23
N HIS A 453 36.27 -0.82 1.32
CA HIS A 453 35.25 -0.62 2.35
C HIS A 453 35.31 0.80 2.91
N TYR A 454 36.50 1.27 3.29
CA TYR A 454 36.71 2.64 3.77
C TYR A 454 36.31 3.71 2.74
N THR A 455 36.54 3.45 1.45
CA THR A 455 36.18 4.39 0.38
C THR A 455 34.67 4.55 0.26
N ILE A 456 33.89 3.48 0.45
CA ILE A 456 32.43 3.55 0.46
C ILE A 456 31.95 4.37 1.67
N LEU A 457 32.53 4.12 2.85
CA LEU A 457 32.16 4.82 4.09
C LEU A 457 32.57 6.30 4.15
N LYS A 458 33.24 6.83 3.11
CA LYS A 458 33.43 8.28 2.94
C LYS A 458 32.12 9.00 2.64
N ASP A 459 31.14 8.28 2.11
CA ASP A 459 29.80 8.78 1.96
C ASP A 459 29.13 8.88 3.35
N PRO A 460 28.77 10.10 3.82
CA PRO A 460 28.19 10.29 5.13
C PRO A 460 26.80 9.65 5.26
N GLU A 461 26.02 9.58 4.18
CA GLU A 461 24.69 8.97 4.19
C GLU A 461 24.81 7.46 4.44
N ILE A 462 25.69 6.80 3.68
CA ILE A 462 25.97 5.37 3.86
C ILE A 462 26.52 5.10 5.26
N LEU A 463 27.47 5.91 5.75
CA LEU A 463 28.06 5.73 7.08
C LEU A 463 27.01 5.82 8.20
N GLU A 464 26.05 6.74 8.08
CA GLU A 464 24.96 6.86 9.05
C GLU A 464 24.00 5.68 9.03
N GLU A 465 23.79 5.08 7.87
CA GLU A 465 22.98 3.88 7.75
C GLU A 465 23.67 2.60 8.24
N MET A 466 24.99 2.60 8.42
CA MET A 466 25.71 1.42 8.89
C MET A 466 25.27 1.05 10.32
N PRO A 467 25.17 -0.25 10.64
CA PRO A 467 24.85 -0.74 11.98
C PRO A 467 26.05 -0.64 12.94
N PHE A 468 26.83 0.43 12.85
CA PHE A 468 27.97 0.68 13.71
C PHE A 468 27.55 1.52 14.92
N PRO A 469 28.15 1.28 16.10
CA PRO A 469 28.01 2.17 17.24
C PRO A 469 28.45 3.60 16.88
N GLN A 470 27.82 4.61 17.49
CA GLN A 470 28.11 6.03 17.21
C GLN A 470 29.58 6.43 17.41
N TRP A 471 30.28 5.79 18.36
CA TRP A 471 31.71 6.02 18.56
C TRP A 471 32.54 5.52 17.37
N SER A 472 32.16 4.40 16.74
CA SER A 472 32.84 3.85 15.56
C SER A 472 32.62 4.76 14.35
N LYS A 473 31.40 5.23 14.13
CA LYS A 473 31.08 6.23 13.10
C LYS A 473 31.88 7.51 13.30
N SER A 474 32.00 7.99 14.54
CA SER A 474 32.78 9.18 14.89
C SER A 474 34.28 9.02 14.59
N LEU A 475 34.86 7.84 14.84
CA LEU A 475 36.24 7.54 14.48
C LEU A 475 36.46 7.52 12.96
N ILE A 476 35.50 6.96 12.22
CA ILE A 476 35.54 6.96 10.74
C ILE A 476 35.47 8.39 10.23
N LYS A 477 34.55 9.22 10.72
CA LYS A 477 34.48 10.65 10.40
C LYS A 477 35.77 11.39 10.74
N PHE A 478 36.36 11.12 11.91
CA PHE A 478 37.64 11.70 12.31
C PHE A 478 38.75 11.34 11.31
N SER A 479 38.83 10.07 10.90
CA SER A 479 39.84 9.61 9.94
C SER A 479 39.75 10.31 8.57
N GLN A 480 38.57 10.80 8.20
CA GLN A 480 38.32 11.47 6.92
C GLN A 480 38.82 12.93 6.91
N GLN A 481 39.18 13.51 8.06
CA GLN A 481 39.58 14.91 8.19
C GLN A 481 41.00 15.21 7.68
N GLY A 482 41.81 14.19 7.40
CA GLY A 482 43.16 14.39 6.85
C GLY A 482 44.05 13.15 6.91
N ARG A 483 45.20 13.22 6.22
CA ARG A 483 46.14 12.08 6.10
C ARG A 483 46.71 11.63 7.45
N ILE A 484 46.90 12.56 8.38
CA ILE A 484 47.41 12.27 9.73
C ILE A 484 46.35 11.54 10.55
N GLN A 485 45.09 11.99 10.48
CA GLN A 485 43.95 11.36 11.14
C GLN A 485 43.69 9.96 10.59
N LEU A 486 43.84 9.76 9.27
CA LEU A 486 43.77 8.45 8.65
C LEU A 486 44.90 7.52 9.14
N ALA A 487 46.14 8.02 9.21
CA ALA A 487 47.27 7.24 9.72
C ALA A 487 47.08 6.84 11.20
N LEU A 488 46.56 7.75 12.03
CA LEU A 488 46.20 7.49 13.43
C LEU A 488 45.08 6.44 13.54
N TYR A 489 44.03 6.55 12.72
CA TYR A 489 42.95 5.57 12.67
C TYR A 489 43.45 4.18 12.24
N LEU A 490 44.30 4.09 11.22
CA LEU A 490 44.88 2.83 10.77
C LEU A 490 45.80 2.21 11.84
N LEU A 491 46.61 3.01 12.54
CA LEU A 491 47.42 2.57 13.69
C LEU A 491 46.54 2.05 14.84
N LEU A 492 45.45 2.77 15.16
CA LEU A 492 44.50 2.36 16.19
C LEU A 492 43.83 1.03 15.81
N ASN A 493 43.41 0.87 14.55
CA ASN A 493 42.80 -0.37 14.07
C ASN A 493 43.82 -1.51 14.03
N VAL A 494 45.03 -1.36 13.48
CA VAL A 494 46.02 -2.46 13.48
C VAL A 494 46.32 -3.00 14.90
N VAL A 495 46.20 -2.16 15.93
CA VAL A 495 46.41 -2.55 17.35
C VAL A 495 45.12 -3.01 18.06
N LEU A 496 43.95 -2.44 17.75
CA LEU A 496 42.66 -2.74 18.43
C LEU A 496 41.66 -3.58 17.62
N PHE A 497 41.85 -3.80 16.31
CA PHE A 497 40.93 -4.55 15.47
C PHE A 497 40.73 -6.01 15.91
N PRO A 498 41.75 -6.73 16.42
CA PRO A 498 41.50 -8.05 17.02
C PRO A 498 40.48 -7.96 18.17
N PHE A 499 40.52 -6.87 18.95
CA PHE A 499 39.63 -6.67 20.09
C PHE A 499 38.24 -6.17 19.69
N VAL A 500 38.11 -5.33 18.66
CA VAL A 500 36.81 -4.85 18.15
C VAL A 500 36.07 -5.97 17.41
N VAL A 501 36.77 -6.84 16.69
CA VAL A 501 36.18 -8.04 16.07
C VAL A 501 35.77 -9.04 17.14
N ILE A 502 36.58 -9.27 18.18
CA ILE A 502 36.17 -10.06 19.35
C ILE A 502 34.96 -9.41 20.05
N LEU A 503 34.90 -8.09 20.19
CA LEU A 503 33.74 -7.39 20.77
C LEU A 503 32.49 -7.52 19.90
N LEU A 504 32.60 -7.40 18.57
CA LEU A 504 31.48 -7.57 17.64
C LEU A 504 31.03 -9.04 17.55
N PHE A 505 31.95 -10.00 17.67
CA PHE A 505 31.66 -11.43 17.75
C PHE A 505 31.02 -11.80 19.09
N LEU A 506 31.48 -11.21 20.20
CA LEU A 506 30.89 -11.35 21.55
C LEU A 506 29.53 -10.64 21.64
N MET A 507 29.34 -9.50 20.97
CA MET A 507 28.03 -8.84 20.88
C MET A 507 27.02 -9.67 20.06
N LYS A 508 27.48 -10.53 19.14
CA LYS A 508 26.64 -11.55 18.47
C LYS A 508 26.16 -12.67 19.41
N PHE A 509 26.82 -12.87 20.56
CA PHE A 509 26.42 -13.81 21.62
C PHE A 509 25.79 -13.12 22.85
N THR A 510 25.81 -11.79 22.87
CA THR A 510 25.21 -10.99 23.93
C THR A 510 24.47 -9.81 23.31
N ARG A 511 23.27 -10.06 22.79
CA ARG A 511 22.02 -9.48 23.29
C ARG A 511 20.90 -9.39 22.23
N TRP A 512 19.74 -9.94 22.63
CA TRP A 512 18.37 -9.41 22.52
C TRP A 512 17.64 -9.48 21.17
#